data_AF-A0A937IQF9-F1
#
_entry.id   AF-A0A937IQF9-F1
#
_cell.length_a   1.000
_cell.length_b   1.000
_cell.length_c   1.000
_cell.angle_alpha   90.00
_cell.angle_beta   90.00
_cell.angle_gamma   90.00
#
_symmetry.space_group_name_H-M   'P 1'
#
loop_
_entity.id
_entity.type
_entity.pdbx_description
1 polymer ?
#
loop_
_entity_poly.entity_id
_entity_poly.type
_entity_poly.pdbx_seq_one_letter_code
_entity_poly.pdbx_strand_id
1 'polypeptide(L)'
;MSLLNNNDKLSDRINAAIAKKENKNENKENNQNLLNTFSRVATELLAGLLIGGCIGWTLDSWLDTNPWFLILFFLLGGAAGILNLWRVVSGKGLKIGYF
;
A
#
# COMPACT_ATOMS: atom_id res chain seq x y z
N MET A 1 26.87 5.51 49.58
CA MET A 1 26.02 4.42 49.04
C MET A 1 24.78 4.92 48.27
N SER A 2 24.21 6.11 48.55
CA SER A 2 22.95 6.59 47.95
C SER A 2 23.03 7.18 46.53
N LEU A 3 24.22 7.59 46.08
CA LEU A 3 24.42 8.21 44.77
C LEU A 3 24.41 7.21 43.60
N LEU A 4 24.79 5.95 43.83
CA LEU A 4 24.72 4.90 42.80
C LEU A 4 23.26 4.62 42.38
N ASN A 5 22.39 4.40 43.36
CA ASN A 5 20.98 4.01 43.16
C ASN A 5 20.12 5.05 42.41
N ASN A 6 20.52 6.33 42.39
CA ASN A 6 19.77 7.38 41.67
C ASN A 6 20.05 7.41 40.17
N ASN A 7 21.29 7.09 39.76
CA ASN A 7 21.67 7.09 38.36
C ASN A 7 21.10 5.88 37.63
N ASP A 8 21.02 4.73 38.31
CA ASP A 8 20.40 3.51 37.80
C ASP A 8 18.90 3.76 37.52
N LYS A 9 18.18 4.34 38.49
CA LYS A 9 16.77 4.73 38.33
C LYS A 9 16.52 5.72 37.21
N LEU A 10 17.44 6.67 36.98
CA LEU A 10 17.31 7.64 35.90
C LEU A 10 17.51 6.97 34.53
N SER A 11 18.51 6.09 34.45
CA SER A 11 18.82 5.30 33.25
C SER A 11 17.65 4.39 32.87
N ASP A 12 17.05 3.70 33.85
CA ASP A 12 15.87 2.85 33.63
C ASP A 12 14.68 3.62 33.06
N ARG A 13 14.44 4.84 33.54
CA ARG A 13 13.35 5.71 33.07
C ARG A 13 13.60 6.23 31.66
N ILE A 14 14.84 6.56 31.33
CA ILE A 14 15.24 6.99 29.99
C ILE A 14 15.08 5.82 29.01
N ASN A 15 15.58 4.64 29.36
CA ASN A 15 15.46 3.44 28.54
C ASN A 15 13.99 3.05 28.31
N ALA A 16 13.14 3.11 29.35
CA ALA A 16 11.71 2.86 29.21
C ALA A 16 11.01 3.90 28.30
N ALA A 17 11.42 5.17 28.35
CA ALA A 17 10.86 6.21 27.49
C ALA A 17 11.31 6.08 26.03
N ILE A 18 12.57 5.72 25.79
CA ILE A 18 13.12 5.44 24.45
C ILE A 18 12.40 4.24 23.84
N ALA A 19 12.31 3.12 24.57
CA ALA A 19 11.60 1.92 24.10
C ALA A 19 10.13 2.24 23.75
N LYS A 20 9.42 3.01 24.58
CA LYS A 20 8.03 3.41 24.30
C LYS A 20 7.92 4.31 23.06
N LYS A 21 8.91 5.16 22.80
CA LYS A 21 8.94 6.05 21.63
C LYS A 21 9.27 5.28 20.35
N GLU A 22 10.21 4.32 20.40
CA GLU A 22 10.51 3.41 19.29
C GLU A 22 9.28 2.59 18.91
N ASN A 23 8.67 1.88 19.85
CA ASN A 23 7.46 1.09 19.60
C ASN A 23 6.32 1.93 19.00
N LYS A 24 6.15 3.18 19.45
CA LYS A 24 5.14 4.11 18.91
C LYS A 24 5.49 4.60 17.50
N ASN A 25 6.76 4.86 17.22
CA ASN A 25 7.22 5.26 15.90
C ASN A 25 7.14 4.09 14.91
N GLU A 26 7.59 2.89 15.28
CA GLU A 26 7.46 1.69 14.45
C GLU A 26 5.99 1.39 14.13
N ASN A 27 5.10 1.43 15.13
CA ASN A 27 3.68 1.20 14.89
C ASN A 27 3.08 2.28 13.98
N LYS A 28 3.41 3.55 14.20
CA LYS A 28 2.93 4.67 13.36
C LYS A 28 3.47 4.58 11.93
N GLU A 29 4.75 4.27 11.76
CA GLU A 29 5.41 4.13 10.46
C GLU A 29 4.85 2.92 9.70
N ASN A 30 4.69 1.77 10.35
CA ASN A 30 4.05 0.59 9.75
C ASN A 30 2.62 0.88 9.32
N ASN A 31 1.82 1.55 10.16
CA ASN A 31 0.44 1.88 9.83
C ASN A 31 0.34 2.91 8.70
N GLN A 32 1.23 3.90 8.68
CA GLN A 32 1.34 4.88 7.58
C GLN A 32 1.75 4.22 6.26
N ASN A 33 2.74 3.31 6.29
CA ASN A 33 3.20 2.58 5.11
C ASN A 33 2.10 1.65 4.54
N LEU A 34 1.34 1.00 5.42
CA LEU A 34 0.18 0.17 5.04
C LEU A 34 -0.93 1.01 4.41
N LEU A 35 -1.32 2.12 5.04
CA LEU A 35 -2.37 3.02 4.55
C LEU A 35 -1.99 3.66 3.19
N ASN A 36 -0.74 4.09 3.04
CA ASN A 36 -0.23 4.66 1.79
C ASN A 36 -0.20 3.61 0.66
N THR A 37 0.12 2.36 0.99
CA THR A 37 0.11 1.27 0.00
C THR A 37 -1.31 0.96 -0.45
N PHE A 38 -2.27 0.84 0.48
CA PHE A 38 -3.66 0.51 0.15
C PHE A 38 -4.35 1.61 -0.66
N SER A 39 -4.18 2.87 -0.26
CA SER A 39 -4.75 4.02 -0.98
C SER A 39 -4.24 4.13 -2.41
N ARG A 40 -2.95 3.88 -2.63
CA ARG A 40 -2.36 3.84 -3.97
C ARG A 40 -2.95 2.72 -4.82
N VAL A 41 -2.98 1.50 -4.30
CA VAL A 41 -3.58 0.35 -5.00
C VAL A 41 -5.03 0.64 -5.38
N ALA A 42 -5.83 1.15 -4.44
CA ALA A 42 -7.23 1.48 -4.70
C ALA A 42 -7.37 2.51 -5.82
N THR A 43 -6.50 3.53 -5.83
CA THR A 43 -6.50 4.56 -6.87
C THR A 43 -6.09 4.00 -8.23
N GLU A 44 -5.10 3.11 -8.28
CA GLU A 44 -4.65 2.47 -9.53
C GLU A 44 -5.72 1.54 -10.11
N LEU A 45 -6.41 0.76 -9.26
CA LEU A 45 -7.56 -0.06 -9.65
C LEU A 45 -8.68 0.82 -10.23
N LEU A 46 -9.05 1.88 -9.51
CA LEU A 46 -10.14 2.76 -9.91
C LEU A 46 -9.80 3.52 -11.19
N ALA A 47 -8.56 4.00 -11.33
CA ALA A 47 -8.08 4.65 -12.53
C ALA A 47 -8.14 3.71 -13.74
N GLY A 48 -7.66 2.47 -13.61
CA GLY A 48 -7.73 1.47 -14.68
C GLY A 48 -9.16 1.18 -15.11
N LEU A 49 -10.08 1.08 -14.15
CA LEU A 49 -11.50 0.83 -14.40
C LEU A 49 -12.16 2.01 -15.14
N LEU A 50 -11.92 3.23 -14.68
CA LEU A 50 -12.47 4.45 -15.29
C LEU A 50 -11.93 4.63 -16.71
N ILE A 51 -10.61 4.47 -16.91
CA ILE A 51 -9.99 4.60 -18.22
C ILE A 51 -10.50 3.51 -19.18
N GLY A 52 -10.54 2.24 -18.73
CA GLY A 52 -11.07 1.14 -19.52
C GLY A 52 -12.54 1.31 -19.88
N GLY A 53 -13.37 1.74 -18.92
CA GLY A 53 -14.78 2.03 -19.14
C GLY A 53 -15.01 3.21 -20.09
N CYS A 54 -14.27 4.32 -19.92
CA CYS A 54 -14.37 5.47 -20.82
C CYS A 54 -13.96 5.12 -22.25
N ILE A 55 -12.84 4.40 -22.43
CA ILE A 55 -12.38 3.95 -23.74
C ILE A 55 -13.41 3.00 -24.36
N GLY A 56 -13.84 1.98 -23.63
CA GLY A 56 -14.78 0.99 -24.13
C GLY A 56 -16.13 1.61 -24.50
N TRP A 57 -16.66 2.53 -23.69
CA TRP A 57 -17.90 3.24 -24.00
C TRP A 57 -17.77 4.16 -25.20
N THR A 58 -16.64 4.86 -25.34
CA THR A 58 -16.37 5.72 -26.50
C THR A 58 -16.29 4.87 -27.77
N LEU A 59 -15.65 3.71 -27.71
CA LEU A 59 -15.50 2.81 -28.84
C LEU A 59 -16.82 2.16 -29.24
N ASP A 60 -17.61 1.71 -28.26
CA ASP A 60 -18.94 1.16 -28.52
C ASP A 60 -19.86 2.20 -29.18
N SER A 61 -19.79 3.45 -28.73
CA SER A 61 -20.57 4.56 -29.32
C SER A 61 -20.10 4.96 -30.72
N TRP A 62 -18.81 4.79 -31.04
CA TRP A 62 -18.25 5.12 -32.35
C TRP A 62 -18.53 4.04 -33.40
N LEU A 63 -18.58 2.78 -32.97
CA LEU A 63 -18.77 1.62 -33.85
C LEU A 63 -20.23 1.13 -33.89
N ASP A 64 -21.14 1.82 -33.18
CA ASP A 64 -22.53 1.39 -32.95
C ASP A 64 -22.61 -0.09 -32.49
N THR A 65 -21.61 -0.51 -31.71
CA THR A 65 -21.57 -1.87 -31.18
C THR A 65 -22.36 -1.93 -29.88
N ASN A 66 -23.04 -3.07 -29.67
CA ASN A 66 -23.46 -3.49 -28.33
C ASN A 66 -22.26 -3.44 -27.37
N PRO A 67 -22.46 -3.32 -26.04
CA PRO A 67 -21.44 -2.94 -25.04
C PRO A 67 -20.32 -3.98 -24.82
N TRP A 68 -19.78 -4.53 -25.89
CA TRP A 68 -18.77 -5.58 -25.98
C TRP A 68 -17.39 -4.99 -25.73
N PHE A 69 -17.06 -3.84 -26.33
CA PHE A 69 -15.79 -3.19 -26.07
C PHE A 69 -15.74 -2.63 -24.66
N LEU A 70 -16.83 -2.10 -24.13
CA LEU A 70 -16.95 -1.72 -22.72
C LEU A 70 -16.61 -2.89 -21.82
N ILE A 71 -17.24 -4.05 -21.99
CA ILE A 71 -16.95 -5.23 -21.16
C ILE A 71 -15.47 -5.64 -21.31
N LEU A 72 -14.96 -5.71 -22.53
CA LEU A 72 -13.58 -6.12 -22.81
C LEU A 72 -12.55 -5.17 -22.16
N PHE A 73 -12.66 -3.86 -22.39
CA PHE A 73 -11.73 -2.87 -21.86
C PHE A 73 -11.91 -2.63 -20.36
N PHE A 74 -13.11 -2.79 -19.82
CA PHE A 74 -13.35 -2.74 -18.37
C PHE A 74 -12.64 -3.90 -17.67
N LEU A 75 -12.77 -5.13 -18.20
CA LEU A 75 -12.03 -6.28 -17.69
C LEU A 75 -10.52 -6.12 -17.84
N LEU A 76 -10.06 -5.57 -18.97
CA LEU A 76 -8.64 -5.34 -19.22
C LEU A 76 -8.06 -4.28 -18.26
N GLY A 77 -8.81 -3.21 -18.00
CA GLY A 77 -8.46 -2.17 -17.03
C GLY A 77 -8.42 -2.72 -15.60
N GLY A 78 -9.41 -3.53 -15.22
CA GLY A 78 -9.41 -4.24 -13.93
C GLY A 78 -8.24 -5.22 -13.80
N ALA A 79 -7.96 -6.01 -14.83
CA ALA A 79 -6.83 -6.94 -14.87
C ALA A 79 -5.49 -6.22 -14.75
N ALA A 80 -5.28 -5.12 -15.47
CA ALA A 80 -4.08 -4.29 -15.35
C ALA A 80 -3.89 -3.76 -13.92
N GLY A 81 -4.97 -3.31 -13.29
CA GLY A 81 -4.95 -2.89 -11.90
C GLY A 81 -4.59 -4.01 -10.92
N ILE A 82 -5.20 -5.20 -11.07
CA ILE A 82 -4.90 -6.38 -10.24
C ILE A 82 -3.45 -6.83 -10.43
N LEU A 83 -2.92 -6.81 -11.65
CA LEU A 83 -1.52 -7.11 -11.93
C LEU A 83 -0.57 -6.12 -11.25
N ASN A 84 -0.95 -4.84 -11.15
CA ASN A 84 -0.15 -3.86 -10.42
C ASN A 84 -0.17 -4.10 -8.92
N LEU A 85 -1.34 -4.43 -8.36
CA LEU A 85 -1.46 -4.88 -6.96
C LEU A 85 -0.57 -6.09 -6.70
N TRP A 86 -0.62 -7.10 -7.56
CA TRP A 86 0.18 -8.30 -7.40
C TRP A 86 1.68 -7.99 -7.44
N ARG A 87 2.12 -7.04 -8.28
CA ARG A 87 3.49 -6.53 -8.27
C ARG A 87 3.85 -5.81 -6.97
N VAL A 88 2.95 -5.00 -6.40
CA VAL A 88 3.20 -4.30 -5.12
C VAL A 88 3.31 -5.29 -3.95
N VAL A 89 2.50 -6.34 -3.95
CA VAL A 89 2.51 -7.38 -2.92
C VAL A 89 3.70 -8.32 -3.09
N SER A 90 3.93 -8.85 -4.29
CA SER A 90 5.03 -9.78 -4.58
C SER A 90 6.40 -9.10 -4.63
N GLY A 91 6.48 -7.85 -5.10
CA GLY A 91 7.73 -7.08 -5.15
C GLY A 91 8.31 -6.72 -3.77
N LYS A 92 7.47 -6.68 -2.73
CA LYS A 92 7.91 -6.56 -1.33
C LYS A 92 8.24 -7.91 -0.67
N GLY A 93 7.83 -9.03 -1.28
CA GLY A 93 7.96 -10.38 -0.72
C GLY A 93 9.08 -11.25 -1.30
N LEU A 94 9.75 -10.83 -2.38
CA LEU A 94 10.84 -11.59 -3.02
C LEU A 94 12.22 -10.94 -2.89
N LYS A 95 12.47 -10.18 -1.81
CA LYS A 95 13.82 -10.11 -1.24
C LYS A 95 14.04 -11.38 -0.40
N ILE A 96 13.92 -12.53 -1.05
CA ILE A 96 14.28 -13.85 -0.51
C ILE A 96 15.78 -13.79 -0.25
N GLY A 97 16.13 -13.87 1.03
CA GLY A 97 17.50 -13.78 1.52
C GLY A 97 18.35 -14.94 1.04
N TYR A 98 19.04 -14.73 -0.06
CA TYR A 98 20.36 -15.32 -0.29
C TYR A 98 21.37 -14.17 -0.27
N PHE A 99 21.75 -13.75 0.94
CA PHE A 99 23.07 -13.32 1.40
C PHE A 99 23.06 -13.29 2.92
#